data_AF-A0A0D6AW10-F1
#
_entry.id   AF-A0A0D6AW10-F1
#
_cell.length_a   1.000
_cell.length_b   1.000
_cell.length_c   1.000
_cell.angle_alpha   90.00
_cell.angle_beta   90.00
_cell.angle_gamma   90.00
#
_symmetry.space_group_name_H-M   'P 1'
#
loop_
_entity.id
_entity.type
_entity.pdbx_description
1 polymer ?
#
loop_
_entity_poly.entity_id
_entity_poly.type
_entity_poly.pdbx_seq_one_letter_code
_entity_poly.pdbx_strand_id
1 'polypeptide(L)'
;MKQLSLFGAESEIFWTPSQIKRKEALDNGKTILLNKKLDSVLIVYAKAKGLLVAIDRTSDWGNPFKIGVDGDRDTVCDKFDLYLDKNLILKKRLKKLQGKALQCWCYPKRCHGEKLIKSLEQLV
;
A
#
# COMPACT_ATOMS: atom_id res chain seq x y z
N MET A 1 45.56 -1.25 7.78
CA MET A 1 45.34 -0.96 9.21
C MET A 1 43.98 -1.53 9.60
N LYS A 2 43.93 -2.46 10.56
CA LYS A 2 42.70 -3.10 11.02
C LYS A 2 42.09 -2.31 12.19
N GLN A 3 40.79 -2.57 12.39
CA GLN A 3 39.99 -2.52 13.63
C GLN A 3 39.13 -1.24 13.76
N LEU A 4 37.81 -1.32 13.95
CA LEU A 4 37.05 -2.11 14.93
C LEU A 4 35.82 -2.83 14.32
N SER A 5 35.58 -4.05 14.79
CA SER A 5 34.32 -4.80 14.64
C SER A 5 33.34 -4.44 15.77
N LEU A 6 32.07 -4.19 15.44
CA LEU A 6 30.95 -4.30 16.39
C LEU A 6 29.80 -5.07 15.72
N PHE A 7 29.56 -6.27 16.25
CA PHE A 7 28.38 -7.13 16.18
C PHE A 7 27.13 -6.66 15.40
N GLY A 8 26.71 -7.54 14.48
CA GLY A 8 25.35 -7.58 13.92
C GLY A 8 25.40 -8.19 12.53
N ALA A 9 24.81 -9.36 12.32
CA ALA A 9 24.71 -9.95 10.99
C ALA A 9 23.96 -8.97 10.07
N GLU A 10 24.69 -8.27 9.19
CA GLU A 10 24.10 -7.54 8.09
C GLU A 10 23.51 -8.59 7.15
N SER A 11 22.26 -9.00 7.42
CA SER A 11 21.49 -9.75 6.43
C SER A 11 21.41 -8.88 5.19
N GLU A 12 22.01 -9.32 4.09
CA GLU A 12 21.90 -8.64 2.81
C GLU A 12 20.42 -8.34 2.54
N ILE A 13 20.11 -7.06 2.38
CA ILE A 13 18.75 -6.61 2.13
C ILE A 13 18.38 -7.05 0.71
N PHE A 14 17.64 -8.14 0.60
CA PHE A 14 17.21 -8.67 -0.69
C PHE A 14 15.98 -7.93 -1.21
N TRP A 15 16.13 -7.26 -2.36
CA TRP A 15 15.05 -6.63 -3.09
C TRP A 15 14.58 -7.52 -4.24
N THR A 16 13.28 -7.80 -4.31
CA THR A 16 12.70 -8.46 -5.49
C THR A 16 12.57 -7.49 -6.67
N PRO A 17 12.57 -7.97 -7.94
CA PRO A 17 12.33 -7.11 -9.10
C PRO A 17 11.01 -6.32 -9.01
N SER A 18 9.95 -6.92 -8.44
CA SER A 18 8.67 -6.25 -8.22
C SER A 18 8.78 -5.09 -7.21
N GLN A 19 9.57 -5.25 -6.15
CA GLN A 19 9.79 -4.19 -5.17
C GLN A 19 10.66 -3.07 -5.75
N ILE A 20 11.68 -3.39 -6.55
CA ILE A 20 12.50 -2.38 -7.24
C ILE A 20 11.63 -1.51 -8.14
N LYS A 21 10.83 -2.13 -9.02
CA LYS A 21 9.91 -1.40 -9.92
C LYS A 21 8.93 -0.50 -9.16
N ARG A 22 8.36 -1.00 -8.06
CA ARG A 22 7.44 -0.21 -7.23
C ARG A 22 8.15 0.90 -6.46
N LYS A 23 9.37 0.66 -5.98
CA LYS A 23 10.22 1.70 -5.37
C LYS A 23 10.49 2.84 -6.36
N GLU A 24 10.88 2.51 -7.59
CA GLU A 24 11.09 3.51 -8.65
C GLU A 24 9.82 4.30 -8.96
N ALA A 25 8.66 3.63 -9.05
CA ALA A 25 7.39 4.32 -9.23
C ALA A 25 7.08 5.28 -8.06
N LEU A 26 7.31 4.85 -6.81
CA LEU A 26 7.13 5.68 -5.62
C LEU A 26 8.09 6.88 -5.60
N ASP A 27 9.35 6.67 -5.97
CA ASP A 27 10.36 7.74 -6.07
C ASP A 27 9.98 8.78 -7.14
N ASN A 28 9.28 8.36 -8.19
CA ASN A 28 8.70 9.23 -9.21
C ASN A 28 7.32 9.81 -8.82
N GLY A 29 6.95 9.76 -7.54
CA GLY A 29 5.72 10.36 -7.01
C GLY A 29 4.44 9.59 -7.32
N LYS A 30 4.52 8.36 -7.83
CA LYS A 30 3.33 7.51 -8.03
C LYS A 30 2.90 6.87 -6.71
N THR A 31 1.60 6.75 -6.52
CA THR A 31 1.03 5.96 -5.41
C THR A 31 1.13 4.47 -5.75
N ILE A 32 1.61 3.65 -4.81
CA ILE A 32 1.83 2.20 -5.03
C ILE A 32 1.12 1.36 -3.95
N LEU A 33 0.89 0.07 -4.24
CA LEU A 33 0.43 -0.92 -3.26
C LEU A 33 1.58 -1.76 -2.71
N LEU A 34 1.52 -1.99 -1.40
CA LEU A 34 2.41 -2.89 -0.67
C LEU A 34 1.59 -4.00 0.00
N ASN A 35 2.12 -5.22 -0.03
CA ASN A 35 1.69 -6.29 0.86
C ASN A 35 2.45 -6.19 2.18
N LYS A 36 1.72 -6.15 3.30
CA LYS A 36 2.28 -6.03 4.65
C LYS A 36 3.26 -7.14 5.06
N LYS A 37 3.09 -8.36 4.55
CA LYS A 37 3.94 -9.53 4.83
C LYS A 37 5.08 -9.70 3.83
N LEU A 38 4.81 -9.47 2.54
CA LEU A 38 5.74 -9.79 1.46
C LEU A 38 6.71 -8.64 1.14
N ASP A 39 6.35 -7.40 1.49
CA ASP A 39 7.11 -6.21 1.11
C ASP A 39 7.91 -5.59 2.26
N SER A 40 8.43 -6.40 3.19
CA SER A 40 9.13 -5.93 4.40
C SER A 40 10.17 -4.84 4.13
N VAL A 41 11.02 -5.03 3.12
CA VAL A 41 12.07 -4.08 2.74
C VAL A 41 11.49 -2.78 2.17
N LEU A 42 10.53 -2.87 1.25
CA LEU A 42 9.88 -1.69 0.66
C LEU A 42 9.02 -0.93 1.68
N ILE A 43 8.48 -1.63 2.69
CA ILE A 43 7.79 -1.03 3.83
C ILE A 43 8.78 -0.22 4.69
N VAL A 44 9.94 -0.78 5.03
CA VAL A 44 10.99 -0.05 5.78
C VAL A 44 11.40 1.20 5.01
N TYR A 45 11.62 1.08 3.70
CA TYR A 45 11.94 2.20 2.83
C TYR A 45 10.85 3.29 2.83
N ALA A 46 9.60 2.93 2.56
CA ALA A 46 8.49 3.88 2.53
C ALA A 46 8.25 4.52 3.90
N LYS A 47 8.46 3.77 4.99
CA LYS A 47 8.36 4.30 6.36
C LYS A 47 9.46 5.31 6.65
N ALA A 48 10.71 5.02 6.29
CA ALA A 48 11.84 5.94 6.46
C ALA A 48 11.64 7.27 5.71
N LYS A 49 10.94 7.24 4.56
CA LYS A 49 10.57 8.45 3.80
C LYS A 49 9.27 9.13 4.28
N GLY A 50 8.58 8.62 5.29
CA GLY A 50 7.28 9.16 5.72
C GLY A 50 6.16 9.02 4.67
N LEU A 51 6.27 8.01 3.79
CA LEU A 51 5.34 7.77 2.68
C LEU A 51 4.38 6.60 2.92
N LEU A 52 4.62 5.78 3.95
CA LEU A 52 3.80 4.62 4.25
C LEU A 52 2.43 5.03 4.81
N VAL A 53 1.36 4.51 4.22
CA VAL A 53 -0.02 4.67 4.70
C VAL A 53 -0.67 3.30 4.83
N ALA A 54 -1.14 2.95 6.03
CA ALA A 54 -1.96 1.75 6.20
C ALA A 54 -3.34 1.99 5.59
N ILE A 55 -3.79 1.01 4.79
CA ILE A 55 -5.14 0.97 4.21
C ILE A 55 -5.87 -0.30 4.64
N ASP A 56 -5.47 -0.92 5.75
CA ASP A 56 -6.24 -2.02 6.31
C ASP A 56 -7.44 -1.49 7.12
N ARG A 57 -8.22 -2.42 7.67
CA ARG A 57 -9.47 -2.14 8.37
C ARG A 57 -9.32 -1.31 9.65
N THR A 58 -8.10 -1.04 10.13
CA THR A 58 -7.89 -0.12 11.27
C THR A 58 -7.70 1.34 10.83
N SER A 59 -7.84 1.63 9.53
CA SER A 59 -7.71 2.97 8.95
C SER A 59 -9.01 3.41 8.28
N ASP A 60 -9.15 4.73 8.09
CA ASP A 60 -10.27 5.31 7.32
C ASP A 60 -10.30 4.84 5.85
N TRP A 61 -9.19 4.31 5.34
CA TRP A 61 -9.04 3.83 3.97
C TRP A 61 -9.37 2.34 3.82
N GLY A 62 -9.60 1.64 4.93
CA GLY A 62 -9.86 0.22 4.92
C GLY A 62 -11.18 -0.16 4.28
N ASN A 63 -11.21 -1.30 3.61
CA ASN A 63 -12.44 -1.90 3.14
C ASN A 63 -13.33 -2.36 4.32
N PRO A 64 -14.54 -1.80 4.52
CA PRO A 64 -15.42 -2.19 5.62
C PRO A 64 -15.98 -3.62 5.44
N PHE A 65 -16.00 -4.13 4.21
CA PHE A 65 -16.51 -5.47 3.87
C PHE A 65 -15.44 -6.55 4.09
N LYS A 66 -15.86 -7.69 4.64
CA LYS A 66 -14.99 -8.80 5.04
C LYS A 66 -15.20 -10.02 4.18
N ILE A 67 -14.11 -10.57 3.63
CA ILE A 67 -14.13 -11.83 2.90
C ILE A 67 -14.67 -12.94 3.81
N GLY A 68 -15.58 -13.77 3.28
CA GLY A 68 -16.24 -14.85 4.01
C GLY A 68 -17.45 -14.42 4.85
N VAL A 69 -17.67 -13.11 5.03
CA VAL A 69 -18.86 -12.56 5.70
C VAL A 69 -19.72 -11.81 4.70
N ASP A 70 -19.10 -10.90 3.94
CA ASP A 70 -19.75 -10.04 2.96
C ASP A 70 -19.61 -10.54 1.52
N GLY A 71 -18.99 -11.70 1.32
CA GLY A 71 -18.76 -12.32 0.02
C GLY A 71 -17.32 -12.80 -0.18
N ASP A 72 -17.00 -13.18 -1.42
CA ASP A 72 -15.63 -13.49 -1.81
C ASP A 72 -14.78 -12.22 -2.03
N ARG A 73 -13.53 -12.41 -2.46
CA ARG A 73 -12.59 -11.30 -2.68
C ARG A 73 -13.11 -10.28 -3.69
N ASP A 74 -13.70 -10.76 -4.78
CA ASP A 74 -14.17 -9.90 -5.85
C ASP A 74 -15.39 -9.12 -5.38
N THR A 75 -16.35 -9.80 -4.75
CA THR A 75 -17.54 -9.20 -4.16
C THR A 75 -17.19 -8.08 -3.18
N VAL A 76 -16.25 -8.31 -2.24
CA VAL A 76 -15.90 -7.26 -1.27
C VAL A 76 -15.13 -6.09 -1.91
N CYS A 77 -14.39 -6.32 -2.99
CA CYS A 77 -13.75 -5.24 -3.74
C CYS A 77 -14.79 -4.43 -4.52
N ASP A 78 -15.73 -5.09 -5.20
CA ASP A 78 -16.85 -4.42 -5.89
C ASP A 78 -17.71 -3.60 -4.94
N LYS A 79 -18.01 -4.14 -3.75
CA LYS A 79 -18.69 -3.39 -2.70
C LYS A 79 -17.88 -2.18 -2.23
N PHE A 80 -16.56 -2.30 -2.12
CA PHE A 80 -15.71 -1.16 -1.77
C PHE A 80 -15.70 -0.09 -2.86
N ASP A 81 -15.70 -0.48 -4.13
CA ASP A 81 -15.76 0.46 -5.25
C ASP A 81 -17.00 1.34 -5.16
N LEU A 82 -18.17 0.71 -4.95
CA LEU A 82 -19.44 1.42 -4.75
C LEU A 82 -19.45 2.26 -3.48
N TYR A 83 -18.86 1.76 -2.40
CA TYR A 83 -18.75 2.48 -1.13
C TYR A 83 -17.91 3.76 -1.29
N LEU A 84 -16.73 3.67 -1.92
CA LEU A 84 -15.88 4.84 -2.15
C LEU A 84 -16.58 5.85 -3.05
N ASP A 85 -17.25 5.40 -4.11
CA ASP A 85 -17.95 6.28 -5.05
C ASP A 85 -19.07 7.08 -4.36
N LYS A 86 -19.73 6.50 -3.36
CA LYS A 86 -20.78 7.17 -2.57
C LYS A 86 -20.23 7.98 -1.39
N ASN A 87 -19.03 7.68 -0.89
CA ASN A 87 -18.46 8.35 0.27
C ASN A 87 -17.73 9.65 -0.11
N LEU A 88 -18.48 10.76 -0.19
CA LEU A 88 -17.94 12.08 -0.52
C LEU A 88 -16.85 12.58 0.44
N ILE A 89 -16.96 12.23 1.73
CA ILE A 89 -16.01 12.66 2.77
C ILE A 89 -14.64 12.00 2.53
N LEU A 90 -14.64 10.69 2.27
CA LEU A 90 -13.42 9.95 1.99
C LEU A 90 -12.81 10.39 0.65
N LYS A 91 -13.63 10.60 -0.39
CA LYS A 91 -13.18 11.11 -1.68
C LYS A 91 -12.49 12.47 -1.59
N LYS A 92 -13.02 13.41 -0.79
CA LYS A 92 -12.38 14.74 -0.55
C LYS A 92 -10.96 14.62 0.00
N ARG A 93 -10.64 13.50 0.66
CA ARG A 93 -9.33 13.23 1.25
C ARG A 93 -8.39 12.44 0.33
N LEU A 94 -8.85 11.97 -0.85
CA LEU A 94 -8.06 11.10 -1.72
C LEU A 94 -6.70 11.68 -2.05
N LYS A 95 -6.60 12.99 -2.35
CA LYS A 95 -5.32 13.68 -2.64
C LYS A 95 -4.24 13.46 -1.57
N LYS A 96 -4.61 13.14 -0.31
CA LYS A 96 -3.65 12.79 0.76
C LYS A 96 -2.85 11.50 0.48
N LEU A 97 -3.35 10.65 -0.41
CA LEU A 97 -2.73 9.39 -0.81
C LEU A 97 -1.80 9.54 -2.02
N GLN A 98 -1.73 10.72 -2.66
CA GLN A 98 -0.84 10.95 -3.80
C GLN A 98 0.64 10.78 -3.39
N GLY A 99 1.38 9.97 -4.15
CA GLY A 99 2.78 9.65 -3.88
C GLY A 99 3.01 8.84 -2.60
N LYS A 100 1.99 8.12 -2.11
CA LYS A 100 2.09 7.28 -0.90
C LYS A 100 2.21 5.79 -1.23
N ALA A 101 2.80 5.05 -0.30
CA ALA A 101 2.84 3.60 -0.37
C ALA A 101 1.72 3.01 0.51
N LEU A 102 0.69 2.47 -0.15
CA LEU A 102 -0.52 1.98 0.49
C LEU A 102 -0.32 0.53 0.94
N GLN A 103 -0.22 0.31 2.24
CA GLN A 103 0.00 -1.00 2.84
C GLN A 103 -1.33 -1.73 3.09
N CYS A 104 -1.48 -2.91 2.49
CA CYS A 104 -2.60 -3.82 2.68
C CYS A 104 -2.13 -5.26 2.92
N TRP A 105 -3.05 -6.13 3.31
CA TRP A 105 -2.81 -7.58 3.44
C TRP A 105 -3.13 -8.36 2.16
N CYS A 106 -3.87 -7.77 1.22
CA CYS A 106 -4.48 -8.49 0.08
C CYS A 106 -3.63 -8.53 -1.20
N TYR A 107 -2.90 -7.46 -1.51
CA TYR A 107 -2.01 -7.38 -2.68
C TYR A 107 -1.00 -8.53 -2.67
N PRO A 108 -0.59 -9.18 -3.77
CA PRO A 108 -0.87 -8.86 -5.17
C PRO A 108 -2.18 -9.45 -5.71
N LYS A 109 -2.96 -10.17 -4.90
CA LYS A 109 -4.33 -10.50 -5.31
C LYS A 109 -5.15 -9.21 -5.34
N ARG A 110 -6.29 -9.24 -6.05
CA ARG A 110 -7.23 -8.11 -6.12
C ARG A 110 -7.42 -7.46 -4.75
N CYS A 111 -7.24 -6.15 -4.74
CA CYS A 111 -7.13 -5.35 -3.53
C CYS A 111 -7.94 -4.07 -3.67
N HIS A 112 -8.72 -3.73 -2.65
CA HIS A 112 -9.48 -2.48 -2.61
C HIS A 112 -8.60 -1.22 -2.80
N GLY A 113 -7.31 -1.30 -2.48
CA GLY A 113 -6.37 -0.21 -2.72
C GLY A 113 -6.16 0.12 -4.20
N GLU A 114 -6.48 -0.80 -5.12
CA GLU A 114 -6.46 -0.56 -6.57
C GLU A 114 -7.51 0.49 -6.94
N LYS A 115 -8.69 0.44 -6.32
CA LYS A 115 -9.73 1.46 -6.49
C LYS A 115 -9.30 2.82 -5.96
N LEU A 116 -8.61 2.88 -4.81
CA LEU A 116 -8.07 4.15 -4.28
C LEU A 116 -7.10 4.80 -5.29
N ILE A 117 -6.21 4.01 -5.89
CA ILE A 117 -5.26 4.47 -6.92
C ILE A 117 -6.00 4.91 -8.19
N LYS A 118 -6.94 4.11 -8.69
CA LYS A 118 -7.75 4.47 -9.87
C LYS A 118 -8.51 5.77 -9.65
N SER A 119 -9.10 5.98 -8.48
CA SER A 119 -9.82 7.21 -8.15
C SER A 119 -8.88 8.41 -7.98
N LEU A 120 -7.61 8.23 -7.60
CA LEU A 120 -6.60 9.31 -7.61
C LEU A 120 -6.27 9.76 -9.02
N GLU A 121 -6.09 8.82 -9.95
CA GLU A 121 -5.75 9.09 -11.35
C GLU A 121 -6.84 9.89 -12.07
N GLN A 122 -8.09 9.77 -11.63
CA GLN A 122 -9.25 10.51 -12.14
C GLN A 122 -9.39 11.93 -11.58
N LEU A 123 -8.55 12.33 -10.62
CA LEU A 123 -8.55 13.70 -10.05
C LEU A 123 -7.60 14.65 -10.77
N VAL A 124 -6.82 14.14 -11.71
CA VAL A 124 -5.76 14.85 -12.45
C VAL A 124 -6.28 15.33 -13.79
#